data_AF-A0A9K3KI04-F1
#
_entry.id   AF-A0A9K3KI04-F1
#
_cell.length_a   1.000
_cell.length_b   1.000
_cell.length_c   1.000
_cell.angle_alpha   90.00
_cell.angle_beta   90.00
_cell.angle_gamma   90.00
#
_symmetry.space_group_name_H-M   'P 1'
#
loop_
_entity.id
_entity.type
_entity.pdbx_description
1 polymer ?
#
loop_
_entity_poly.entity_id
_entity_poly.type
_entity_poly.pdbx_seq_one_letter_code
_entity_poly.pdbx_strand_id
1 'polypeptide(L)'
;MTSLLTFEVDQARSRQGAEAHWEEKAPYFPIMSSLAKAYLSIQATSAPSERVFSAASMLIEKRRNRLDPELAGKMLFVAQNWDLHEKHLQDILLAAAEQQEGEEVQGSETPAAK
;
A
#
# COMPACT_ATOMS: atom_id res chain seq x y z
N MET A 1 4.27 5.20 31.55
CA MET A 1 3.10 5.27 30.63
C MET A 1 3.58 5.54 29.21
N THR A 2 4.41 4.65 28.67
CA THR A 2 5.02 4.74 27.33
C THR A 2 5.27 3.32 26.83
N SER A 3 4.22 2.49 26.84
CA SER A 3 4.32 1.08 26.43
C SER A 3 3.03 0.61 25.76
N LEU A 4 2.45 1.42 24.89
CA LEU A 4 1.35 1.00 24.01
C LEU A 4 1.57 1.37 22.53
N LEU A 5 2.68 2.06 22.19
CA LEU A 5 2.98 2.43 20.80
C LEU A 5 3.94 1.46 20.09
N THR A 6 4.47 0.43 20.78
CA THR A 6 5.39 -0.54 20.16
C THR A 6 4.68 -1.82 19.68
N PHE A 7 3.42 -2.04 20.06
CA PHE A 7 2.73 -3.31 19.75
C PHE A 7 1.94 -3.28 18.43
N GLU A 8 1.78 -2.11 17.81
CA GLU A 8 0.84 -1.94 16.69
C GLU A 8 1.51 -1.97 15.31
N VAL A 9 2.84 -1.93 15.26
CA VAL A 9 3.63 -2.05 14.02
C VAL A 9 3.85 -3.52 13.61
N ASP A 10 3.60 -4.48 14.51
CA ASP A 10 4.03 -5.88 14.29
C ASP A 10 2.96 -6.81 13.68
N GLN A 11 1.73 -6.33 13.46
CA GLN A 11 0.68 -7.16 12.85
C GLN A 11 0.75 -7.24 11.32
N ALA A 12 1.61 -6.44 10.68
CA ALA A 12 1.82 -6.47 9.22
C ALA A 12 2.81 -7.56 8.78
N ARG A 13 3.66 -8.10 9.68
CA ARG A 13 4.70 -9.09 9.33
C ARG A 13 4.31 -10.55 9.57
N SER A 14 3.29 -10.85 10.38
CA SER A 14 2.93 -12.25 10.70
C SER A 14 1.87 -12.88 9.77
N ARG A 15 1.43 -12.21 8.69
CA ARG A 15 0.51 -12.80 7.69
C ARG A 15 1.12 -13.95 6.86
N GLN A 16 2.38 -14.29 7.09
CA GLN A 16 3.10 -15.36 6.38
C GLN A 16 2.60 -16.79 6.66
N GLY A 17 1.61 -16.99 7.54
CA GLY A 17 1.27 -18.34 8.01
C GLY A 17 0.34 -19.15 7.10
N ALA A 18 -0.78 -18.56 6.65
CA ALA A 18 -1.87 -19.31 6.04
C ALA A 18 -2.19 -18.90 4.60
N GLU A 19 -2.20 -17.60 4.29
CA GLU A 19 -2.52 -17.14 2.93
C GLU A 19 -1.40 -17.48 1.95
N ALA A 20 -0.14 -17.18 2.27
CA ALA A 20 1.03 -17.62 1.50
C ALA A 20 1.06 -19.14 1.26
N HIS A 21 0.62 -19.95 2.24
CA HIS A 21 0.52 -21.41 2.10
C HIS A 21 -0.51 -21.83 1.04
N TRP A 22 -1.65 -21.14 0.97
CA TRP A 22 -2.69 -21.41 -0.03
C TRP A 22 -2.34 -20.83 -1.41
N GLU A 23 -1.47 -19.83 -1.48
CA GLU A 23 -0.93 -19.35 -2.75
C GLU A 23 0.01 -20.37 -3.40
N GLU A 24 0.92 -20.96 -2.63
CA GLU A 24 1.82 -22.02 -3.11
C GLU A 24 1.03 -23.25 -3.60
N LYS A 25 -0.09 -23.55 -2.94
CA LYS A 25 -0.95 -24.70 -3.26
C LYS A 25 -2.05 -24.40 -4.28
N ALA A 26 -2.17 -23.17 -4.75
CA ALA A 26 -3.18 -22.78 -5.73
C ALA A 26 -3.16 -23.61 -7.03
N PRO A 27 -2.00 -24.04 -7.58
CA PRO A 27 -1.97 -24.87 -8.80
C PRO A 27 -2.59 -26.26 -8.58
N TYR A 28 -2.48 -26.80 -7.38
CA TYR A 28 -2.96 -28.14 -7.03
C TYR A 28 -4.41 -28.13 -6.55
N PHE A 29 -4.85 -27.03 -5.91
CA PHE A 29 -6.18 -26.90 -5.33
C PHE A 29 -6.84 -25.55 -5.68
N PRO A 30 -7.23 -25.32 -6.95
CA PRO A 30 -7.73 -24.02 -7.40
C PRO A 30 -9.06 -23.60 -6.71
N ILE A 31 -9.93 -24.56 -6.39
CA ILE A 31 -11.20 -24.28 -5.70
C ILE A 31 -10.96 -23.97 -4.22
N MET A 32 -10.06 -24.71 -3.59
CA MET A 32 -9.82 -24.56 -2.15
C MET A 32 -8.98 -23.32 -1.85
N SER A 33 -8.02 -22.98 -2.71
CA SER A 33 -7.25 -21.74 -2.63
C SER A 33 -8.13 -20.51 -2.81
N SER A 34 -9.10 -20.53 -3.74
CA SER A 34 -10.03 -19.41 -3.91
C SER A 34 -10.94 -19.22 -2.70
N LEU A 35 -11.44 -20.31 -2.11
CA LEU A 35 -12.18 -20.25 -0.84
C LEU A 35 -11.29 -19.75 0.31
N ALA A 36 -10.08 -20.27 0.44
CA ALA A 36 -9.15 -19.84 1.48
C ALA A 36 -8.83 -18.35 1.38
N LYS A 37 -8.61 -17.82 0.16
CA LYS A 37 -8.45 -16.39 -0.08
C LYS A 37 -9.67 -15.58 0.35
N ALA A 38 -10.88 -16.06 0.05
CA ALA A 38 -12.11 -15.38 0.44
C ALA A 38 -12.34 -15.37 1.96
N TYR A 39 -12.07 -16.46 2.66
CA TYR A 39 -12.37 -16.57 4.09
C TYR A 39 -11.23 -16.06 5.00
N LEU A 40 -9.96 -16.27 4.64
CA LEU A 40 -8.82 -15.83 5.46
C LEU A 40 -8.50 -14.34 5.28
N SER A 41 -9.02 -13.71 4.23
CA SER A 41 -8.91 -12.24 4.05
C SER A 41 -9.85 -11.46 4.97
N ILE A 42 -10.91 -12.11 5.48
CA ILE A 42 -11.84 -11.52 6.44
C ILE A 42 -11.11 -11.41 7.78
N GLN A 43 -11.05 -10.19 8.30
CA GLN A 43 -10.52 -9.95 9.64
C GLN A 43 -11.49 -10.53 10.66
N ALA A 44 -10.99 -11.37 11.56
CA ALA A 44 -11.81 -12.00 12.60
C ALA A 44 -12.26 -11.02 13.71
N THR A 45 -11.75 -9.78 13.72
CA THR A 45 -11.97 -8.80 14.79
C THR A 45 -12.40 -7.43 14.24
N SER A 46 -13.15 -6.68 15.04
CA SER A 46 -13.54 -5.29 14.73
C SER A 46 -12.38 -4.28 14.84
N ALA A 47 -11.26 -4.68 15.45
CA ALA A 47 -10.12 -3.79 15.75
C ALA A 47 -9.61 -2.97 14.54
N PRO A 48 -9.59 -3.47 13.29
CA PRO A 48 -9.17 -2.65 12.15
C PRO A 48 -10.22 -1.59 11.77
N SER A 49 -11.52 -1.89 11.93
CA SER A 49 -12.58 -0.89 11.75
C SER A 49 -12.52 0.19 12.84
N GLU A 50 -12.24 -0.19 14.09
CA GLU A 50 -12.08 0.74 15.21
C GLU A 50 -10.88 1.67 15.01
N ARG A 51 -9.76 1.17 14.46
CA ARG A 51 -8.61 2.00 14.09
C ARG A 51 -8.98 3.07 13.06
N VAL A 52 -9.74 2.71 12.03
CA VAL A 52 -10.21 3.66 11.02
C VAL A 52 -11.13 4.71 11.64
N PHE A 53 -12.07 4.31 12.50
CA PHE A 53 -12.97 5.25 13.18
C PHE A 53 -12.26 6.16 14.19
N SER A 54 -11.24 5.65 14.88
CA SER A 54 -10.40 6.44 15.78
C SER A 54 -9.63 7.52 15.01
N ALA A 55 -8.99 7.13 13.89
CA ALA A 55 -8.31 8.07 13.00
C ALA A 55 -9.29 9.09 12.37
N ALA A 56 -10.48 8.66 11.98
CA ALA A 56 -11.54 9.54 11.49
C ALA A 56 -12.00 10.54 12.57
N SER A 57 -12.09 10.11 13.82
CA SER A 57 -12.47 10.97 14.94
C SER A 57 -11.44 12.08 15.19
N MET A 58 -10.14 11.79 15.01
CA MET A 58 -9.09 12.82 15.05
C MET A 58 -9.18 13.81 13.89
N LEU A 59 -9.63 13.35 12.71
CA LEU A 59 -9.78 14.19 11.51
C LEU A 59 -11.01 15.11 11.60
N ILE A 60 -12.14 14.59 12.08
CA ILE A 60 -13.46 15.25 12.16
C ILE A 60 -13.69 15.88 13.55
N GLU A 61 -12.61 16.29 14.22
CA GLU A 61 -12.67 16.93 15.55
C GLU A 61 -13.58 18.18 15.54
N LYS A 62 -14.19 18.52 16.69
CA LYS A 62 -15.18 19.62 16.82
C LYS A 62 -14.71 20.98 16.26
N ARG A 63 -13.39 21.22 16.19
CA ARG A 63 -12.79 22.44 15.63
C ARG A 63 -12.69 22.48 14.10
N ARG A 64 -12.86 21.34 13.42
CA ARG A 64 -12.80 21.18 11.95
C ARG A 64 -14.15 20.78 11.35
N ASN A 65 -15.25 21.23 11.95
CA ASN A 65 -16.63 20.89 11.59
C ASN A 65 -17.14 21.48 10.25
N ARG A 66 -16.31 22.27 9.54
CA ARG A 66 -16.65 22.83 8.21
C ARG A 66 -16.01 22.04 7.05
N LEU A 67 -15.37 20.91 7.35
CA LEU A 67 -14.79 20.06 6.32
C LEU A 67 -15.90 19.29 5.61
N ASP A 68 -15.88 19.30 4.29
CA ASP A 68 -16.79 18.51 3.48
C ASP A 68 -16.56 17.00 3.78
N PRO A 69 -17.62 16.21 4.02
CA PRO A 69 -17.49 14.81 4.40
C PRO A 69 -16.84 13.94 3.32
N GLU A 70 -17.01 14.28 2.04
CA GLU A 70 -16.37 13.56 0.93
C GLU A 70 -14.86 13.83 0.94
N LEU A 71 -14.47 15.09 1.15
CA LEU A 71 -13.06 15.47 1.30
C LEU A 71 -12.42 14.83 2.54
N ALA A 72 -13.14 14.76 3.66
CA ALA A 72 -12.68 14.07 4.86
C ALA A 72 -12.43 12.58 4.61
N GLY A 73 -13.32 11.92 3.87
CA GLY A 73 -13.14 10.52 3.46
C GLY A 73 -11.90 10.31 2.60
N LYS A 74 -11.64 11.19 1.63
CA LYS A 74 -10.42 11.15 0.79
C LYS A 74 -9.15 11.34 1.63
N MET A 75 -9.15 12.29 2.56
CA MET A 75 -8.02 12.51 3.47
C MET A 75 -7.75 11.29 4.35
N LEU A 76 -8.80 10.67 4.91
CA LEU A 76 -8.68 9.46 5.70
C LEU A 76 -8.12 8.30 4.88
N PHE A 77 -8.58 8.13 3.64
CA PHE A 77 -8.06 7.12 2.72
C PHE A 77 -6.56 7.29 2.47
N VAL A 78 -6.11 8.51 2.14
CA VAL A 78 -4.69 8.80 1.92
C VAL A 78 -3.87 8.55 3.19
N ALA A 79 -4.38 8.96 4.35
CA ALA A 79 -3.70 8.77 5.63
C ALA A 79 -3.52 7.28 5.99
N GLN A 80 -4.50 6.43 5.69
CA GLN A 80 -4.42 4.99 5.97
C GLN A 80 -3.54 4.22 4.99
N ASN A 81 -3.35 4.74 3.77
CA ASN A 81 -2.62 4.05 2.70
C ASN A 81 -1.31 4.77 2.32
N TRP A 82 -0.80 5.65 3.17
CA TRP A 82 0.37 6.48 2.87
C TRP A 82 1.59 5.64 2.47
N ASP A 83 1.88 4.55 3.20
CA ASP A 83 3.01 3.66 2.92
C ASP A 83 2.93 3.01 1.53
N LEU A 84 1.72 2.74 1.03
CA LEU A 84 1.51 2.21 -0.31
C LEU A 84 1.77 3.28 -1.37
N HIS A 85 1.27 4.49 -1.13
CA HIS A 85 1.49 5.63 -2.01
C HIS A 85 2.98 5.99 -2.09
N GLU A 86 3.69 5.98 -0.96
CA GLU A 86 5.12 6.26 -0.92
C GLU A 86 5.94 5.28 -1.75
N LYS A 87 5.68 3.97 -1.62
CA LYS A 87 6.31 2.94 -2.45
C LYS A 87 6.02 3.14 -3.93
N HIS A 88 4.76 3.39 -4.28
CA HIS A 88 4.37 3.63 -5.67
C HIS A 88 5.09 4.84 -6.27
N LEU A 89 5.26 5.93 -5.50
CA LEU A 89 6.01 7.10 -5.93
C LEU A 89 7.49 6.78 -6.13
N GLN A 90 8.08 5.98 -5.24
CA GLN A 90 9.46 5.51 -5.38
C GLN A 90 9.65 4.65 -6.64
N ASP A 91 8.72 3.73 -6.92
CA ASP A 91 8.75 2.87 -8.11
C ASP A 91 8.67 3.70 -9.40
N ILE A 92 7.81 4.73 -9.44
CA ILE A 92 7.70 5.65 -10.58
C ILE A 92 9.00 6.42 -10.79
N LEU A 93 9.59 6.94 -9.72
CA LEU A 93 10.84 7.70 -9.79
C LEU A 93 12.01 6.81 -10.26
N LEU A 94 12.04 5.55 -9.85
CA LEU A 94 13.02 4.58 -10.30
C LEU A 94 12.85 4.25 -11.79
N ALA A 95 11.63 3.96 -12.23
CA ALA A 95 11.34 3.67 -13.65
C ALA A 95 11.63 4.88 -14.57
N ALA A 96 11.42 6.10 -14.09
CA ALA A 96 11.76 7.32 -14.82
C ALA A 96 13.29 7.55 -14.93
N ALA A 97 14.07 7.09 -13.95
CA ALA A 97 15.53 7.17 -13.99
C ALA A 97 16.13 6.16 -14.99
N GLU A 98 15.58 4.94 -15.06
CA GLU A 98 16.01 3.90 -16.03
C GLU A 98 15.76 4.32 -17.49
N GLN A 99 14.78 5.18 -17.74
CA GLN A 99 14.49 5.71 -19.09
C GLN A 99 15.54 6.71 -19.58
N GLN A 100 16.31 7.34 -18.68
CA GLN A 100 17.33 8.33 -19.06
C GLN A 100 18.64 7.68 -19.49
N GLU A 101 18.95 6.46 -19.04
CA GLU A 101 20.17 5.75 -19.41
C GLU A 101 20.13 5.15 -20.84
N GLY A 102 18.94 5.05 -21.45
CA GLY A 102 18.75 4.46 -22.78
C GLY A 102 18.98 5.38 -23.98
N GLU A 103 19.14 6.69 -23.78
CA GLU A 103 19.11 7.69 -24.88
C GLU A 103 20.47 8.36 -25.19
N GLU A 104 21.56 7.99 -24.51
CA GLU A 104 22.89 8.61 -24.74
C GLU A 104 23.80 7.96 -25.79
N VAL A 105 23.35 6.93 -26.53
CA VAL A 105 24.21 6.26 -27.55
C VAL A 105 23.58 6.27 -28.95
N GLN A 106 23.46 7.45 -29.58
CA GLN A 106 23.80 7.59 -31.01
C GLN A 106 23.89 9.06 -31.43
N GLY A 107 25.09 9.63 -31.39
CA GLY A 107 25.31 11.03 -31.79
C GLY A 107 26.76 11.34 -32.14
N SER A 108 27.46 10.46 -32.85
CA SER A 108 28.79 10.80 -33.35
C SER A 108 29.16 10.06 -34.64
N GLU A 109 28.54 10.40 -35.77
CA GLU A 109 29.17 10.19 -37.08
C GLU A 109 28.82 11.35 -38.02
N THR A 110 29.71 12.35 -38.06
CA THR A 110 29.76 13.32 -39.16
C THR A 110 30.76 12.80 -40.19
N PRO A 111 30.36 12.44 -41.43
CA PRO A 111 31.30 12.00 -42.44
C PRO A 111 32.04 13.20 -43.02
N ALA A 112 33.36 13.14 -42.98
CA ALA A 112 34.25 14.08 -43.65
C ALA A 112 34.02 14.05 -45.17
N ALA A 113 33.70 15.20 -45.76
CA ALA A 113 33.67 15.36 -47.21
C ALA A 113 34.04 16.80 -47.64
N LYS A 114 35.35 17.02 -47.85
CA LYS A 114 36.01 17.63 -49.03
C LYS A 114 37.33 18.30 -48.63
#